data_AF-A0A5N4CBJ5-F1
#
_entry.id   AF-A0A5N4CBJ5-F1
#
_cell.length_a   1.000
_cell.length_b   1.000
_cell.length_c   1.000
_cell.angle_alpha   90.00
_cell.angle_beta   90.00
_cell.angle_gamma   90.00
#
_symmetry.space_group_name_H-M   'P 1'
#
loop_
_entity.id
_entity.type
_entity.pdbx_description
1 polymer ?
#
loop_
_entity_poly.entity_id
_entity_poly.type
_entity_poly.pdbx_seq_one_letter_code
_entity_poly.pdbx_strand_id
1 'polypeptide(L)'
;MTAAQEEPQVQFKLVLVGDGGTGKTTFVKRHLTGEFEKVTYKNVPNWHRDLVRVCENIPIVLCGNKVDIKDRKVKAKSIVFHGKKNLQYHDISAKSNYNFEKPFLWLARKLIGDPNLEFVAMPALALPEVVMDPALAAQYEHDLEVEQTTAISDEDDDL
;
A
#
# COMPACT_ATOMS: atom_id res chain seq x y z
N MET A 1 -38.05 -14.38 23.00
CA MET A 1 -37.33 -13.30 22.31
C MET A 1 -35.89 -13.34 22.79
N THR A 2 -35.04 -14.08 22.08
CA THR A 2 -33.60 -14.14 22.35
C THR A 2 -32.99 -12.87 21.78
N ALA A 3 -32.41 -12.03 22.64
CA ALA A 3 -31.57 -10.94 22.20
C ALA A 3 -30.42 -11.54 21.37
N ALA A 4 -30.29 -11.10 20.11
CA ALA A 4 -29.09 -11.37 19.35
C ALA A 4 -27.93 -10.74 20.13
N GLN A 5 -27.07 -11.59 20.71
CA GLN A 5 -25.79 -11.16 21.25
C GLN A 5 -24.99 -10.68 20.04
N GLU A 6 -24.93 -9.36 19.82
CA GLU A 6 -24.02 -8.78 18.84
C GLU A 6 -22.61 -9.22 19.21
N GLU A 7 -21.94 -9.93 18.30
CA GLU A 7 -20.53 -10.26 18.50
C GLU A 7 -19.73 -8.97 18.61
N PRO A 8 -18.74 -8.91 19.54
CA PRO A 8 -17.91 -7.72 19.70
C PRO A 8 -17.19 -7.41 18.39
N GLN A 9 -17.43 -6.22 17.85
CA GLN A 9 -16.78 -5.79 16.61
C GLN A 9 -15.28 -5.58 16.82
N VAL A 10 -14.47 -6.21 15.97
CA VAL A 10 -13.03 -5.99 15.93
C VAL A 10 -12.74 -4.69 15.20
N GLN A 11 -12.08 -3.75 15.87
CA GLN A 11 -11.72 -2.44 15.31
C GLN A 11 -10.23 -2.17 15.48
N PHE A 12 -9.60 -1.63 14.44
CA PHE A 12 -8.19 -1.25 14.45
C PHE A 12 -8.03 0.24 14.11
N LYS A 13 -7.11 0.91 14.81
CA LYS A 13 -6.75 2.29 14.50
C LYS A 13 -5.68 2.30 13.41
N LEU A 14 -6.06 2.69 12.19
CA LEU A 14 -5.15 2.87 11.08
C LEU A 14 -4.66 4.32 11.01
N VAL A 15 -3.34 4.52 10.93
CA VAL A 15 -2.72 5.84 10.78
C VAL A 15 -2.14 5.97 9.38
N LEU A 16 -2.59 6.97 8.62
CA LEU A 16 -2.12 7.23 7.26
C LEU A 16 -1.21 8.48 7.25
N VAL A 17 0.08 8.27 6.97
CA VAL A 17 1.12 9.32 6.95
C VAL A 17 1.76 9.48 5.58
N GLY A 18 2.46 10.60 5.37
CA GLY A 18 3.16 10.91 4.12
C GLY A 18 3.01 12.39 3.73
N ASP A 19 3.80 12.83 2.77
CA ASP A 19 3.86 14.23 2.33
C ASP A 19 2.51 14.77 1.82
N GLY A 20 2.35 16.10 1.84
CA GLY A 20 1.24 16.77 1.17
C GLY A 20 1.16 16.39 -0.31
N GLY A 21 -0.06 16.27 -0.86
CA GLY A 21 -0.25 15.96 -2.28
C GLY A 21 -0.01 14.50 -2.69
N THR A 22 0.43 13.61 -1.79
CA THR A 22 0.57 12.16 -2.08
C THR A 22 -0.75 11.43 -2.28
N GLY A 23 -1.88 12.07 -1.97
CA GLY A 23 -3.22 11.51 -2.16
C GLY A 23 -3.76 10.76 -0.94
N LYS A 24 -3.26 11.00 0.28
CA LYS A 24 -3.80 10.41 1.52
C LYS A 24 -5.32 10.65 1.69
N THR A 25 -5.76 11.89 1.51
CA THR A 25 -7.19 12.24 1.56
C THR A 25 -7.96 11.62 0.40
N THR A 26 -7.34 11.47 -0.77
CA THR A 26 -7.93 10.73 -1.91
C THR A 26 -8.01 9.24 -1.62
N PHE A 27 -7.06 8.67 -0.90
CA PHE A 27 -7.09 7.26 -0.51
C PHE A 27 -8.23 6.99 0.50
N VAL A 28 -8.47 7.90 1.45
CA VAL A 28 -9.53 7.75 2.45
C VAL A 28 -10.91 8.18 1.92
N LYS A 29 -10.98 9.32 1.23
CA LYS A 29 -12.24 9.99 0.82
C LYS A 29 -12.46 10.01 -0.69
N ARG A 30 -11.51 9.55 -1.51
CA ARG A 30 -11.58 9.59 -2.99
C ARG A 30 -11.86 10.98 -3.57
N HIS A 31 -11.22 12.00 -3.01
CA HIS A 31 -11.30 13.37 -3.54
C HIS A 31 -10.11 13.68 -4.47
N LEU A 32 -10.37 14.30 -5.61
CA LEU A 32 -9.36 14.78 -6.57
C LEU A 32 -8.30 15.66 -5.90
N THR A 33 -7.04 15.21 -5.85
CA THR A 33 -5.89 16.08 -5.57
C THR A 33 -4.73 15.79 -6.54
N GLY A 34 -4.03 16.86 -6.94
CA GLY A 34 -3.16 17.02 -8.12
C GLY A 34 -1.87 16.18 -8.19
N GLU A 35 -0.83 16.71 -8.84
CA GLU A 35 0.36 15.97 -9.31
C GLU A 35 1.30 15.44 -8.20
N PHE A 36 2.20 14.50 -8.53
CA PHE A 36 3.14 13.88 -7.59
C PHE A 36 4.59 14.22 -7.97
N GLU A 37 5.36 14.69 -6.99
CA GLU A 37 6.79 14.93 -7.13
C GLU A 37 7.63 13.79 -6.55
N LYS A 38 8.79 13.56 -7.20
CA LYS A 38 9.81 12.58 -6.81
C LYS A 38 10.36 12.81 -5.38
N VAL A 39 10.18 14.01 -4.84
CA VAL A 39 10.63 14.42 -3.49
C VAL A 39 9.97 13.58 -2.40
N THR A 40 8.72 13.20 -2.60
CA THR A 40 7.92 12.52 -1.56
C THR A 40 8.46 11.15 -1.15
N TYR A 41 9.07 10.41 -2.08
CA TYR A 41 9.71 9.13 -1.76
C TYR A 41 10.94 9.31 -0.86
N LYS A 42 11.71 10.39 -1.03
CA LYS A 42 12.89 10.67 -0.20
C LYS A 42 12.54 10.94 1.26
N ASN A 43 11.30 11.36 1.53
CA ASN A 43 10.82 11.66 2.88
C ASN A 43 10.24 10.43 3.61
N VAL A 44 10.03 9.30 2.92
CA VAL A 44 9.50 8.06 3.52
C VAL A 44 10.29 7.61 4.76
N PRO A 45 11.64 7.62 4.78
CA PRO A 45 12.40 7.26 5.98
C PRO A 45 12.12 8.15 7.19
N ASN A 46 11.85 9.45 6.97
CA ASN A 46 11.52 10.38 8.05
C ASN A 46 10.17 10.02 8.68
N TRP A 47 9.14 9.80 7.84
CA TRP A 47 7.82 9.37 8.31
C TRP A 47 7.87 8.04 9.04
N HIS A 48 8.61 7.06 8.51
CA HIS A 48 8.79 5.77 9.17
C HIS A 48 9.46 5.93 10.53
N ARG A 49 10.56 6.70 10.62
CA ARG A 49 11.26 6.97 11.88
C ARG A 49 10.31 7.59 12.91
N ASP A 50 9.57 8.61 12.52
CA ASP A 50 8.70 9.34 13.43
C ASP A 50 7.50 8.48 13.89
N LEU A 51 7.01 7.58 13.02
CA LEU A 51 5.96 6.62 13.36
C LEU A 51 6.47 5.54 14.34
N VAL A 52 7.60 4.90 14.02
CA VAL A 52 8.16 3.82 14.84
C VAL A 52 8.63 4.32 16.20
N ARG A 53 9.02 5.60 16.30
CA ARG A 53 9.34 6.25 17.58
C ARG A 53 8.16 6.27 18.56
N VAL A 54 6.92 6.27 18.05
CA VAL A 54 5.70 6.28 18.87
C VAL A 54 5.08 4.88 18.95
N CYS A 55 5.17 4.09 17.88
CA CYS A 55 4.59 2.76 17.76
C CYS A 55 5.63 1.78 17.21
N GLU A 56 6.33 1.07 18.09
CA GLU A 56 7.54 0.33 17.71
C GLU A 56 7.32 -0.92 16.86
N ASN A 57 6.21 -1.64 17.06
CA ASN A 57 6.00 -2.95 16.44
C ASN A 57 4.60 -3.09 15.80
N ILE A 58 4.21 -2.09 15.00
CA ILE A 58 2.96 -2.14 14.25
C ILE A 58 3.19 -2.61 12.81
N PRO A 59 2.26 -3.35 12.20
CA PRO A 59 2.35 -3.70 10.79
C PRO A 59 2.19 -2.43 9.94
N ILE A 60 3.13 -2.19 9.03
CA ILE A 60 3.18 -0.99 8.19
C ILE A 60 3.24 -1.42 6.72
N VAL A 61 2.44 -0.75 5.88
CA VAL A 61 2.44 -0.92 4.42
C VAL A 61 2.86 0.37 3.75
N LEU A 62 3.83 0.29 2.85
CA LEU A 62 4.22 1.38 1.96
C LEU A 62 3.41 1.31 0.66
N CYS A 63 2.67 2.37 0.35
CA CYS A 63 1.87 2.44 -0.87
C CYS A 63 2.46 3.44 -1.86
N GLY A 64 2.77 3.00 -3.07
CA GLY A 64 3.09 3.87 -4.20
C GLY A 64 1.83 4.28 -4.94
N ASN A 65 1.33 5.49 -4.65
CA ASN A 65 0.08 5.97 -5.25
C ASN A 65 0.28 6.59 -6.65
N LYS A 66 -0.82 6.72 -7.39
CA LYS A 66 -0.95 7.36 -8.72
C LYS A 66 -0.24 6.61 -9.85
N VAL A 67 -0.25 5.29 -9.82
CA VAL A 67 0.36 4.47 -10.89
C VAL A 67 -0.37 4.58 -12.24
N ASP A 68 -1.56 5.18 -12.26
CA ASP A 68 -2.29 5.58 -13.47
C ASP A 68 -1.57 6.66 -14.30
N ILE A 69 -0.60 7.38 -13.71
CA ILE A 69 0.20 8.38 -14.41
C ILE A 69 1.33 7.70 -15.21
N LYS A 70 1.30 7.85 -16.54
CA LYS A 70 2.30 7.25 -17.46
C LYS A 70 3.73 7.72 -17.17
N ASP A 71 3.92 9.01 -16.90
CA ASP A 71 5.22 9.61 -16.56
C ASP A 71 5.56 9.43 -15.06
N ARG A 72 5.51 8.17 -14.60
CA ARG A 72 5.84 7.80 -13.22
C ARG A 72 7.31 8.06 -12.93
N LYS A 73 7.58 9.00 -12.02
CA LYS A 73 8.96 9.39 -11.65
C LYS A 73 9.70 8.36 -10.79
N VAL A 74 9.00 7.63 -9.92
CA VAL A 74 9.60 6.64 -9.01
C VAL A 74 9.25 5.26 -9.53
N LYS A 75 10.23 4.51 -10.05
CA LYS A 75 10.05 3.16 -10.64
C LYS A 75 10.38 2.07 -9.62
N ALA A 76 9.92 0.83 -9.84
CA ALA A 76 10.14 -0.34 -8.97
C ALA A 76 11.59 -0.44 -8.46
N LYS A 77 12.57 -0.35 -9.38
CA LYS A 77 14.03 -0.31 -9.10
C LYS A 77 14.49 0.65 -8.00
N SER A 78 13.80 1.79 -7.87
CA SER A 78 14.18 2.82 -6.89
C SER A 78 13.55 2.58 -5.52
N ILE A 79 12.62 1.63 -5.40
CA ILE A 79 11.77 1.42 -4.22
C ILE A 79 12.39 0.35 -3.33
N VAL A 80 13.51 0.66 -2.69
CA VAL A 80 14.27 -0.31 -1.87
C VAL A 80 13.97 -0.22 -0.37
N PHE A 81 13.33 0.87 0.07
CA PHE A 81 13.12 1.13 1.50
C PHE A 81 12.28 0.04 2.20
N HIS A 82 11.34 -0.56 1.48
CA HIS A 82 10.44 -1.57 2.03
C HIS A 82 11.19 -2.84 2.42
N GLY A 83 12.09 -3.37 1.57
CA GLY A 83 12.95 -4.52 1.88
C GLY A 83 13.84 -4.26 3.09
N LYS A 84 14.48 -3.09 3.17
CA LYS A 84 15.36 -2.69 4.29
C LYS A 84 14.67 -2.63 5.66
N LYS A 85 13.34 -2.49 5.68
CA LYS A 85 12.54 -2.37 6.91
C LYS A 85 11.50 -3.47 7.05
N ASN A 86 11.57 -4.52 6.21
CA ASN A 86 10.60 -5.61 6.16
C ASN A 86 9.14 -5.12 6.08
N LEU A 87 8.91 -4.10 5.26
CA LEU A 87 7.59 -3.52 5.02
C LEU A 87 7.00 -4.11 3.74
N GLN A 88 5.68 -4.28 3.73
CA GLN A 88 4.99 -4.61 2.50
C GLN A 88 4.92 -3.38 1.58
N TYR A 89 5.15 -3.58 0.29
CA TYR A 89 4.96 -2.56 -0.73
C TYR A 89 3.82 -2.92 -1.68
N HIS A 90 2.99 -1.94 -2.03
CA HIS A 90 1.98 -2.07 -3.08
C HIS A 90 1.91 -0.82 -3.96
N ASP A 91 1.87 -1.06 -5.27
CA ASP A 91 1.46 -0.06 -6.25
C ASP A 91 -0.05 0.08 -6.22
N ILE A 92 -0.55 1.31 -6.03
CA ILE A 92 -1.98 1.60 -5.93
C ILE A 92 -2.37 2.79 -6.80
N SER A 93 -3.64 2.86 -7.18
CA SER A 93 -4.23 4.11 -7.67
C SER A 93 -5.58 4.34 -7.02
N ALA A 94 -5.67 5.42 -6.24
CA ALA A 94 -6.93 5.86 -5.65
C ALA A 94 -7.96 6.34 -6.70
N LYS A 95 -7.52 6.68 -7.93
CA LYS A 95 -8.42 7.14 -9.02
C LYS A 95 -9.02 5.99 -9.81
N SER A 96 -8.26 4.93 -10.06
CA SER A 96 -8.71 3.77 -10.81
C SER A 96 -9.14 2.60 -9.93
N ASN A 97 -9.01 2.73 -8.61
CA ASN A 97 -9.21 1.66 -7.63
C ASN A 97 -8.24 0.50 -7.77
N TYR A 98 -7.17 0.65 -8.57
CA TYR A 98 -6.17 -0.38 -8.77
C TYR A 98 -5.46 -0.72 -7.44
N ASN A 99 -5.46 -2.01 -7.10
CA ASN A 99 -4.88 -2.58 -5.87
C ASN A 99 -5.34 -1.91 -4.57
N PHE A 100 -6.50 -1.27 -4.57
CA PHE A 100 -6.97 -0.48 -3.43
C PHE A 100 -7.18 -1.35 -2.17
N GLU A 101 -7.66 -2.60 -2.32
CA GLU A 101 -7.86 -3.48 -1.16
C GLU A 101 -6.57 -4.11 -0.62
N LYS A 102 -5.49 -4.21 -1.43
CA LYS A 102 -4.29 -5.00 -1.08
C LYS A 102 -3.64 -4.54 0.24
N PRO A 103 -3.42 -3.22 0.50
CA PRO A 103 -2.86 -2.76 1.76
C PRO A 103 -3.71 -3.15 2.97
N PHE A 104 -5.04 -3.02 2.85
CA PHE A 104 -5.97 -3.34 3.94
C PHE A 104 -6.03 -4.84 4.20
N LEU A 105 -6.05 -5.65 3.13
CA LEU A 105 -6.07 -7.10 3.24
C LEU A 105 -4.80 -7.62 3.92
N TRP A 106 -3.63 -7.11 3.54
CA TRP A 106 -2.36 -7.48 4.17
C TRP A 106 -2.34 -7.09 5.65
N LEU A 107 -2.79 -5.87 5.99
CA LEU A 107 -2.90 -5.43 7.38
C LEU A 107 -3.86 -6.30 8.18
N ALA A 108 -5.03 -6.63 7.63
CA ALA A 108 -6.02 -7.49 8.28
C ALA A 108 -5.44 -8.88 8.57
N ARG A 109 -4.78 -9.51 7.59
CA ARG A 109 -4.09 -10.80 7.76
C ARG A 109 -3.05 -10.75 8.88
N LYS A 110 -2.24 -9.69 8.94
CA LYS A 110 -1.22 -9.52 9.99
C LYS A 110 -1.80 -9.23 11.37
N LEU A 111 -2.85 -8.42 11.46
CA LEU A 111 -3.47 -8.03 12.72
C LEU A 111 -4.32 -9.15 13.33
N ILE A 112 -4.99 -9.94 12.48
CA ILE A 112 -5.82 -11.09 12.90
C ILE A 112 -4.96 -12.35 13.08
N GLY A 113 -3.82 -12.43 12.40
CA GLY A 113 -2.95 -13.61 12.43
C GLY A 113 -3.43 -14.75 11.53
N ASP A 114 -4.32 -14.46 10.57
CA ASP A 114 -4.83 -15.43 9.61
C ASP A 114 -4.33 -15.11 8.19
N PRO A 115 -3.41 -15.91 7.62
CA PRO A 115 -2.93 -15.75 6.25
C PRO A 115 -4.00 -15.96 5.18
N ASN A 116 -5.04 -16.75 5.48
CA ASN A 116 -6.10 -17.13 4.54
C ASN A 116 -7.30 -16.17 4.60
N LEU A 117 -7.21 -15.09 5.38
CA LEU A 117 -8.25 -14.08 5.42
C LEU A 117 -8.42 -13.45 4.04
N GLU A 118 -9.66 -13.39 3.59
CA GLU A 118 -10.05 -12.80 2.30
C GLU A 118 -11.27 -11.89 2.47
N PHE A 119 -11.33 -10.84 1.65
CA PHE A 119 -12.52 -10.01 1.59
C PHE A 119 -13.58 -10.69 0.73
N VAL A 120 -14.66 -11.10 1.36
CA VAL A 120 -15.82 -11.73 0.70
C VAL A 120 -16.62 -10.74 -0.16
N ALA A 121 -16.44 -9.45 0.07
CA ALA A 121 -17.07 -8.38 -0.70
C ALA A 121 -16.12 -7.19 -0.79
N MET A 122 -16.09 -6.56 -1.97
CA MET A 122 -15.48 -5.25 -2.08
C MET A 122 -16.38 -4.22 -1.38
N PRO A 123 -15.84 -3.30 -0.57
CA PRO A 123 -16.63 -2.23 0.01
C PRO A 123 -17.28 -1.38 -1.09
N ALA A 124 -18.32 -0.62 -0.75
CA ALA A 124 -18.95 0.32 -1.67
C ALA A 124 -17.96 1.46 -2.00
N LEU A 125 -17.18 1.22 -3.04
CA LEU A 125 -16.14 2.09 -3.55
C LEU A 125 -16.75 3.06 -4.57
N ALA A 126 -16.39 4.35 -4.53
CA ALA A 126 -16.77 5.29 -5.58
C ALA A 126 -16.34 4.79 -6.97
N LEU A 127 -17.10 5.09 -8.00
CA LEU A 127 -16.74 4.68 -9.36
C LEU A 127 -15.34 5.22 -9.73
N PRO A 128 -14.53 4.42 -10.43
CA PRO A 128 -13.20 4.86 -10.85
C PRO A 128 -13.33 6.05 -11.80
N GLU A 129 -12.56 7.09 -11.54
CA GLU A 129 -12.49 8.28 -12.41
C GLU A 129 -11.65 8.01 -13.67
N VAL A 130 -10.72 7.06 -13.57
CA VAL A 130 -9.78 6.68 -14.63
C VAL A 130 -9.71 5.17 -14.69
N VAL A 131 -9.64 4.59 -15.89
CA VAL A 131 -9.41 3.16 -16.06
C VAL A 131 -7.92 2.90 -16.14
N MET A 132 -7.41 1.98 -15.32
CA MET A 132 -6.03 1.53 -15.41
C MET A 132 -5.86 0.69 -16.67
N ASP A 133 -4.82 0.97 -17.46
CA ASP A 133 -4.48 0.15 -18.63
C ASP A 133 -4.01 -1.24 -18.16
N PRO A 134 -4.69 -2.35 -18.55
CA PRO A 134 -4.34 -3.69 -18.11
C PRO A 134 -2.91 -4.10 -18.47
N ALA A 135 -2.40 -3.65 -19.62
CA ALA A 135 -1.03 -3.96 -20.04
C ALA A 135 -0.01 -3.27 -19.13
N LEU A 136 -0.29 -2.02 -18.74
CA LEU A 136 0.56 -1.26 -17.83
C LEU A 136 0.52 -1.81 -16.40
N ALA A 137 -0.65 -2.25 -15.93
CA ALA A 137 -0.80 -2.94 -14.65
C ALA A 137 0.03 -4.23 -14.60
N ALA A 138 -0.09 -5.09 -15.62
CA ALA A 138 0.68 -6.32 -15.72
C ALA A 138 2.20 -6.05 -15.78
N GLN A 139 2.61 -4.99 -16.49
CA GLN A 139 4.01 -4.58 -16.53
C GLN A 139 4.53 -4.17 -15.15
N TYR A 140 3.76 -3.38 -14.39
CA TYR A 140 4.19 -2.95 -13.05
C TYR A 140 4.24 -4.11 -12.05
N GLU A 141 3.31 -5.05 -12.13
CA GLU A 141 3.36 -6.27 -11.32
C GLU A 141 4.61 -7.09 -11.64
N HIS A 142 4.89 -7.32 -12.93
CA HIS A 142 6.08 -8.03 -13.36
C HIS A 142 7.38 -7.32 -12.92
N ASP A 143 7.47 -6.00 -13.10
CA ASP A 143 8.62 -5.22 -12.67
C ASP A 143 8.86 -5.33 -11.14
N LEU A 144 7.80 -5.41 -10.34
CA LEU A 144 7.91 -5.58 -8.89
C LEU A 144 8.35 -7.01 -8.50
N GLU A 145 7.80 -8.03 -9.16
CA GLU A 145 8.17 -9.44 -8.93
C GLU A 145 9.63 -9.72 -9.27
N VAL A 146 10.10 -9.19 -10.40
CA VAL A 146 11.50 -9.32 -10.82
C VAL A 146 12.42 -8.71 -9.76
N GLU A 147 12.14 -7.49 -9.30
CA GLU A 147 12.98 -6.80 -8.30
C GLU A 147 12.93 -7.50 -6.93
N GLN A 148 11.79 -8.05 -6.53
CA GLN A 148 11.67 -8.84 -5.30
C GLN A 148 12.49 -10.14 -5.37
N THR A 149 12.55 -10.77 -6.55
CA THR A 149 13.31 -12.01 -6.76
C THR A 149 14.82 -11.74 -6.81
N THR A 150 15.25 -10.67 -7.49
CA THR A 150 16.67 -10.30 -7.59
C THR A 150 17.25 -9.86 -6.25
N ALA A 151 16.45 -9.21 -5.39
CA ALA A 151 16.91 -8.80 -4.07
C ALA A 151 17.20 -9.98 -3.12
N ILE A 152 16.63 -11.16 -3.39
CA ILE A 152 16.87 -12.39 -2.61
C ILE A 152 18.13 -13.10 -3.10
N SER A 153 18.40 -13.10 -4.42
CA SER A 153 19.56 -13.79 -4.98
C SER A 153 20.91 -13.16 -4.64
N ASP A 154 20.94 -11.85 -4.33
CA ASP A 154 22.18 -11.16 -3.94
C ASP A 154 22.59 -11.43 -2.47
N GLU A 155 21.73 -12.06 -1.64
CA GLU A 155 22.06 -12.44 -0.25
C GLU A 155 22.52 -13.90 -0.10
N ASP A 156 22.37 -14.75 -1.13
CA ASP A 156 22.74 -16.18 -1.09
C ASP A 156 24.13 -16.49 -1.70
N ASP A 157 24.87 -15.49 -2.21
CA ASP A 157 26.18 -15.69 -2.89
C ASP A 157 27.41 -15.41 -1.99
N ASP A 158 27.22 -15.24 -0.67
CA ASP A 158 28.29 -15.05 0.33
C ASP A 158 28.15 -16.01 1.53
N LEU A 159 28.08 -17.33 1.27
CA LEU A 159 28.32 -18.39 2.28
C LEU A 159 29.52 -19.28 1.90
#